data_AF-A0A7S0NWK5-F1
#
_entry.id   AF-A0A7S0NWK5-F1
#
_cell.length_a   1.000
_cell.length_b   1.000
_cell.length_c   1.000
_cell.angle_alpha   90.00
_cell.angle_beta   90.00
_cell.angle_gamma   90.00
#
_symmetry.space_group_name_H-M   'P 1'
#
loop_
_entity.id
_entity.type
_entity.pdbx_description
1 polymer ?
#
loop_
_entity_poly.entity_id
_entity_poly.type
_entity_poly.pdbx_seq_one_letter_code
_entity_poly.pdbx_strand_id
1 'polypeptide(L)'
;RGGGGRGRGAGRSQGGAQAPSFGSECLRLARALSESNKLPGIVFCMSRRHCVDGAHAVASMNLLMGVKPKPHGKPKRGGAAEDEGSAEGGGAEEDAERAQEEARQQSVKANERVMQSMHRTHLQRYMPELGQLDAYKDVMALLARGVCYHHSGMLPILREFVEMCFQQKLVKLVFATETLAVGVNMPARTVVFSQLDKPNDGDLPGHRPLRADEFWQMAGRAGRRGMDVLGYVVYAPSLSVAGLRNLASGHELREMLVGKMPTASSQLSVDRPFVLRHLNRGYGPDVLEKTLLQDQLRRRTDALSKEIARFAAAAAATQSGSSADTMRAAQRLSELESKLNGGSAEFGTRVSLNPKVVQRILKAKVATTAAAVTAAATMLAQTPTRTKPDTQTCRHAQAYTH
;
A
#
# COMPACT_ATOMS: atom_id res chain seq x y z
N ARG A 1 -34.68 -38.50 39.94
CA ARG A 1 -36.15 -38.31 39.99
C ARG A 1 -36.53 -37.30 38.89
N GLY A 2 -37.36 -37.73 37.92
CA GLY A 2 -38.05 -36.96 36.86
C GLY A 2 -37.17 -36.17 35.87
N GLY A 3 -37.23 -36.32 34.53
CA GLY A 3 -38.41 -36.27 33.65
C GLY A 3 -38.78 -34.79 33.44
N GLY A 4 -38.57 -34.12 32.30
CA GLY A 4 -38.98 -34.42 30.93
C GLY A 4 -39.81 -33.21 30.46
N GLY A 5 -39.42 -32.54 29.36
CA GLY A 5 -40.16 -31.36 28.87
C GLY A 5 -39.67 -30.88 27.50
N ARG A 6 -40.29 -31.40 26.44
CA ARG A 6 -40.11 -30.99 25.05
C ARG A 6 -40.71 -29.60 24.81
N GLY A 7 -39.92 -28.66 24.30
CA GLY A 7 -40.41 -27.41 23.70
C GLY A 7 -40.08 -27.39 22.21
N ARG A 8 -41.02 -27.81 21.36
CA ARG A 8 -40.95 -27.61 19.90
C ARG A 8 -41.34 -26.15 19.61
N GLY A 9 -40.34 -25.28 19.46
CA GLY A 9 -40.52 -23.95 18.88
C GLY A 9 -40.44 -24.02 17.36
N ALA A 10 -41.60 -24.13 16.70
CA ALA A 10 -41.71 -23.93 15.27
C ALA A 10 -41.53 -22.42 14.97
N GLY A 11 -40.28 -21.99 14.83
CA GLY A 11 -39.94 -20.66 14.34
C GLY A 11 -40.14 -20.62 12.83
N ARG A 12 -41.21 -19.95 12.38
CA ARG A 12 -41.40 -19.51 10.99
C ARG A 12 -40.09 -18.93 10.44
N SER A 13 -39.50 -19.59 9.46
CA SER A 13 -38.42 -19.06 8.65
C SER A 13 -38.96 -17.91 7.80
N GLN A 14 -38.93 -16.69 8.34
CA GLN A 14 -39.01 -15.50 7.52
C GLN A 14 -37.77 -15.52 6.62
N GLY A 15 -37.99 -15.56 5.30
CA GLY A 15 -36.96 -15.43 4.28
C GLY A 15 -36.37 -14.02 4.31
N GLY A 16 -35.50 -13.76 5.28
CA GLY A 16 -34.57 -12.65 5.21
C GLY A 16 -33.43 -13.08 4.28
N ALA A 17 -33.21 -12.34 3.20
CA ALA A 17 -32.02 -12.51 2.37
C ALA A 17 -30.79 -12.38 3.28
N GLN A 18 -30.13 -13.51 3.58
CA GLN A 18 -28.87 -13.51 4.33
C GLN A 18 -27.89 -12.61 3.59
N ALA A 19 -27.23 -11.72 4.33
CA ALA A 19 -26.17 -10.89 3.78
C ALA A 19 -25.17 -11.80 3.02
N PRO A 20 -24.76 -11.41 1.81
CA PRO A 20 -23.95 -12.28 0.97
C PRO A 20 -22.65 -12.65 1.68
N SER A 21 -22.34 -13.95 1.72
CA SER A 21 -21.10 -14.43 2.32
C SER A 21 -19.91 -13.95 1.49
N PHE A 22 -18.75 -13.75 2.14
CA PHE A 22 -17.49 -13.38 1.48
C PHE A 22 -17.19 -14.25 0.26
N GLY A 23 -17.34 -15.57 0.40
CA GLY A 23 -17.14 -16.51 -0.71
C GLY A 23 -18.11 -16.28 -1.89
N SER A 24 -19.37 -15.94 -1.62
CA SER A 24 -20.35 -15.64 -2.69
C SER A 24 -20.03 -14.35 -3.45
N GLU A 25 -19.44 -13.36 -2.78
CA GLU A 25 -18.96 -12.12 -3.39
C GLU A 25 -17.70 -12.38 -4.22
N CYS A 26 -16.73 -13.16 -3.71
CA CYS A 26 -15.56 -13.59 -4.48
C CYS A 26 -15.96 -14.31 -5.77
N LEU A 27 -16.97 -15.19 -5.68
CA LEU A 27 -17.52 -15.92 -6.83
C LEU A 27 -18.16 -14.97 -7.85
N ARG A 28 -18.93 -13.99 -7.40
CA ARG A 28 -19.52 -12.96 -8.29
C ARG A 28 -18.46 -12.10 -8.96
N LEU A 29 -17.44 -11.67 -8.21
CA LEU A 29 -16.31 -10.93 -8.76
C LEU A 29 -15.60 -11.75 -9.85
N ALA A 30 -15.26 -13.01 -9.56
CA ALA A 30 -14.56 -13.86 -10.51
C ALA A 30 -15.35 -14.09 -11.80
N ARG A 31 -16.68 -14.28 -11.70
CA ARG A 31 -17.58 -14.33 -12.87
C ARG A 31 -17.54 -13.03 -13.67
N ALA A 32 -17.73 -11.89 -13.01
CA ALA A 32 -17.75 -10.59 -13.67
C ALA A 32 -16.41 -10.27 -14.38
N LEU A 33 -15.27 -10.62 -13.77
CA LEU A 33 -13.96 -10.46 -14.38
C LEU A 33 -13.77 -11.38 -15.60
N SER A 34 -14.25 -12.61 -15.52
CA SER A 34 -14.16 -13.58 -16.60
C SER A 34 -15.06 -13.19 -17.79
N GLU A 35 -16.34 -12.91 -17.53
CA GLU A 35 -17.33 -12.51 -18.53
C GLU A 35 -16.95 -11.22 -19.25
N SER A 36 -16.33 -10.28 -18.53
CA SER A 36 -15.91 -9.01 -19.11
C SER A 36 -14.49 -9.00 -19.68
N ASN A 37 -13.87 -10.18 -19.83
CA ASN A 37 -12.52 -10.39 -20.35
C ASN A 37 -11.45 -9.52 -19.65
N LYS A 38 -11.51 -9.43 -18.32
CA LYS A 38 -10.62 -8.62 -17.48
C LYS A 38 -9.55 -9.44 -16.74
N LEU A 39 -9.48 -10.74 -17.02
CA LEU A 39 -8.42 -11.62 -16.54
C LEU A 39 -7.14 -11.47 -17.40
N PRO A 40 -5.94 -11.71 -16.85
CA PRO A 40 -5.65 -12.15 -15.49
C PRO A 40 -5.82 -11.03 -14.45
N GLY A 41 -6.23 -11.40 -13.24
CA GLY A 41 -6.51 -10.48 -12.14
C GLY A 41 -5.75 -10.80 -10.86
N ILE A 42 -5.43 -9.76 -10.08
CA ILE A 42 -4.92 -9.88 -8.71
C ILE A 42 -5.95 -9.26 -7.76
N VAL A 43 -6.34 -9.99 -6.72
CA VAL A 43 -7.25 -9.51 -5.67
C VAL A 43 -6.44 -9.32 -4.39
N PHE A 44 -6.30 -8.08 -3.94
CA PHE A 44 -5.60 -7.74 -2.71
C PHE A 44 -6.56 -7.79 -1.52
N CYS A 45 -6.33 -8.75 -0.61
CA CYS A 45 -7.22 -9.07 0.51
C CYS A 45 -6.76 -8.57 1.89
N MET A 46 -5.54 -8.05 2.01
CA MET A 46 -4.90 -7.58 3.26
C MET A 46 -4.82 -8.58 4.43
N SER A 47 -5.36 -9.79 4.30
CA SER A 47 -5.35 -10.86 5.30
C SER A 47 -5.00 -12.20 4.67
N ARG A 48 -4.07 -12.94 5.29
CA ARG A 48 -3.66 -14.28 4.85
C ARG A 48 -4.85 -15.22 4.75
N ARG A 49 -5.72 -15.21 5.76
CA ARG A 49 -6.92 -16.06 5.83
C ARG A 49 -7.88 -15.78 4.68
N HIS A 50 -8.16 -14.51 4.38
CA HIS A 50 -9.06 -14.16 3.28
C HIS A 50 -8.47 -14.46 1.91
N CYS A 51 -7.15 -14.46 1.76
CA CYS A 51 -6.53 -14.91 0.51
C CYS A 51 -6.84 -16.39 0.25
N VAL A 52 -6.69 -17.24 1.28
CA VAL A 52 -6.98 -18.67 1.21
C VAL A 52 -8.48 -18.90 0.99
N ASP A 53 -9.34 -18.31 1.82
CA ASP A 53 -10.79 -18.46 1.73
C ASP A 53 -11.35 -17.97 0.38
N GLY A 54 -10.79 -16.88 -0.15
CA GLY A 54 -11.18 -16.31 -1.45
C GLY A 54 -10.81 -17.23 -2.61
N ALA A 55 -9.60 -17.80 -2.59
CA ALA A 55 -9.18 -18.76 -3.60
C ALA A 55 -10.06 -20.03 -3.59
N HIS A 56 -10.35 -20.55 -2.39
CA HIS A 56 -11.23 -21.71 -2.21
C HIS A 56 -12.67 -21.46 -2.67
N ALA A 57 -13.22 -20.28 -2.40
CA ALA A 57 -14.55 -19.92 -2.87
C ALA A 57 -14.65 -19.94 -4.41
N VAL A 58 -13.61 -19.48 -5.10
CA VAL A 58 -13.56 -19.43 -6.57
C VAL A 58 -13.16 -20.78 -7.19
N ALA A 59 -12.56 -21.71 -6.45
CA ALA A 59 -12.12 -23.02 -6.94
C ALA A 59 -13.26 -23.88 -7.55
N SER A 60 -14.50 -23.59 -7.18
CA SER A 60 -15.69 -24.18 -7.81
C SER A 60 -15.79 -23.87 -9.32
N MET A 61 -15.22 -22.75 -9.78
CA MET A 61 -15.08 -22.41 -11.19
C MET A 61 -13.76 -22.90 -11.77
N ASN A 62 -13.80 -23.39 -13.00
CA ASN A 62 -12.59 -23.66 -13.77
C ASN A 62 -12.28 -22.47 -14.69
N LEU A 63 -11.38 -21.58 -14.25
CA LEU A 63 -10.98 -20.40 -15.02
C LEU A 63 -10.04 -20.73 -16.18
N LEU A 64 -9.50 -21.95 -16.26
CA LEU A 64 -8.71 -22.40 -17.42
C LEU A 64 -9.58 -22.71 -18.63
N MET A 65 -10.80 -23.16 -18.39
CA MET A 65 -11.76 -23.42 -19.45
C MET A 65 -12.28 -22.09 -20.05
N GLY A 66 -12.49 -21.05 -19.24
CA GLY A 66 -13.02 -19.74 -19.66
C GLY A 66 -14.53 -19.55 -19.47
N VAL A 67 -15.05 -18.39 -19.87
CA VAL A 67 -16.48 -18.03 -20.02
C VAL A 67 -17.28 -18.95 -20.96
N LYS A 68 -18.33 -19.71 -20.60
CA LYS A 68 -19.31 -20.12 -21.65
C LYS A 68 -20.04 -18.85 -22.11
N PRO A 69 -20.06 -18.49 -23.41
CA PRO A 69 -20.87 -17.36 -23.87
C PRO A 69 -22.35 -17.63 -23.51
N LYS A 70 -23.07 -16.62 -23.03
CA LYS A 70 -24.52 -16.77 -22.81
C LYS A 70 -25.18 -17.09 -24.15
N PRO A 71 -26.11 -18.08 -24.19
CA PRO A 71 -26.91 -18.30 -25.38
C PRO A 71 -27.60 -16.97 -25.71
N HIS A 72 -27.45 -16.49 -26.95
CA HIS A 72 -28.08 -15.25 -27.36
C HIS A 72 -29.58 -15.37 -27.09
N GLY A 73 -30.07 -14.58 -26.14
CA GLY A 73 -31.50 -14.47 -25.89
C GLY A 73 -32.14 -14.04 -27.20
N LYS A 74 -33.04 -14.88 -27.73
CA LYS A 74 -33.78 -14.61 -28.96
C LYS A 74 -34.20 -13.14 -29.00
N PRO A 75 -33.94 -12.39 -30.08
CA PRO A 75 -34.37 -11.01 -30.18
C PRO A 75 -35.86 -10.96 -29.90
N LYS A 76 -36.29 -10.03 -29.03
CA LYS A 76 -37.70 -9.81 -28.72
C LYS A 76 -38.43 -9.60 -30.05
N ARG A 77 -39.23 -10.59 -30.46
CA ARG A 77 -40.16 -10.48 -31.60
C ARG A 77 -41.12 -9.33 -31.32
N GLY A 78 -40.93 -8.22 -32.00
CA GLY A 78 -41.94 -7.20 -32.21
C GLY A 78 -42.50 -7.34 -33.62
N GLY A 79 -43.79 -7.68 -33.72
CA GLY A 79 -44.68 -7.25 -34.80
C GLY A 79 -44.54 -7.86 -36.21
N ALA A 80 -45.43 -8.83 -36.47
CA ALA A 80 -46.21 -9.04 -37.70
C ALA A 80 -45.58 -9.59 -39.01
N ALA A 81 -46.38 -10.50 -39.59
CA ALA A 81 -46.49 -10.98 -40.98
C ALA A 81 -45.51 -12.06 -41.51
N GLU A 82 -46.13 -13.24 -41.73
CA GLU A 82 -46.05 -14.15 -42.88
C GLU A 82 -44.70 -14.68 -43.41
N ASP A 83 -44.54 -16.01 -43.38
CA ASP A 83 -44.41 -16.92 -44.55
C ASP A 83 -43.59 -18.19 -44.21
N GLU A 84 -43.90 -19.30 -44.88
CA GLU A 84 -43.42 -20.66 -44.64
C GLU A 84 -41.96 -20.91 -45.03
N GLY A 85 -41.35 -21.92 -44.41
CA GLY A 85 -40.23 -22.69 -44.99
C GLY A 85 -38.80 -22.29 -44.57
N SER A 86 -38.27 -22.97 -43.54
CA SER A 86 -36.92 -23.59 -43.55
C SER A 86 -36.59 -24.15 -42.17
N ALA A 87 -36.85 -25.44 -41.98
CA ALA A 87 -36.33 -26.23 -40.88
C ALA A 87 -34.93 -26.74 -41.26
N GLU A 88 -33.87 -25.93 -41.09
CA GLU A 88 -32.48 -26.40 -41.27
C GLU A 88 -31.42 -25.46 -40.66
N GLY A 89 -31.74 -24.76 -39.57
CA GLY A 89 -30.83 -23.81 -38.91
C GLY A 89 -30.19 -24.30 -37.59
N GLY A 90 -30.66 -25.41 -37.01
CA GLY A 90 -30.25 -25.84 -35.66
C GLY A 90 -28.90 -26.60 -35.61
N GLY A 91 -28.57 -27.36 -36.65
CA GLY A 91 -27.35 -28.18 -36.67
C GLY A 91 -26.06 -27.35 -36.65
N ALA A 92 -26.03 -26.24 -37.40
CA ALA A 92 -24.84 -25.39 -37.49
C ALA A 92 -24.49 -24.67 -36.17
N GLU A 93 -25.50 -24.28 -35.37
CA GLU A 93 -25.29 -23.63 -34.07
C GLU A 93 -24.84 -24.64 -33.01
N GLU A 94 -25.40 -25.86 -33.02
CA GLU A 94 -24.99 -26.96 -32.13
C GLU A 94 -23.59 -27.51 -32.46
N ASP A 95 -23.26 -27.65 -33.76
CA ASP A 95 -21.93 -28.08 -34.21
C ASP A 95 -20.87 -27.03 -33.89
N ALA A 96 -21.20 -25.73 -34.00
CA ALA A 96 -20.31 -24.64 -33.61
C ALA A 96 -20.07 -24.60 -32.09
N GLU A 97 -21.11 -24.82 -31.27
CA GLU A 97 -20.96 -24.89 -29.81
C GLU A 97 -20.11 -26.11 -29.39
N ARG A 98 -20.32 -27.27 -30.05
CA ARG A 98 -19.51 -28.47 -29.80
C ARG A 98 -18.04 -28.26 -30.17
N ALA A 99 -17.75 -27.66 -31.32
CA ALA A 99 -16.39 -27.34 -31.74
C ALA A 99 -15.69 -26.35 -30.78
N GLN A 100 -16.42 -25.33 -30.28
CA GLN A 100 -15.88 -24.39 -29.27
C GLN A 100 -15.56 -25.08 -27.93
N GLU A 101 -16.42 -26.01 -27.49
CA GLU A 101 -16.21 -26.76 -26.25
C GLU A 101 -15.03 -27.74 -26.40
N GLU A 102 -14.88 -28.41 -27.55
CA GLU A 102 -13.74 -29.27 -27.85
C GLU A 102 -12.42 -28.48 -27.85
N ALA A 103 -12.40 -27.31 -28.50
CA ALA A 103 -11.23 -26.42 -28.50
C ALA A 103 -10.84 -25.98 -27.08
N ARG A 104 -11.83 -25.68 -26.23
CA ARG A 104 -11.61 -25.37 -24.79
C ARG A 104 -10.98 -26.54 -24.05
N GLN A 105 -11.51 -27.74 -24.23
CA GLN A 105 -10.99 -28.95 -23.58
C GLN A 105 -9.55 -29.24 -24.02
N GLN A 106 -9.24 -29.04 -25.31
CA GLN A 106 -7.89 -29.20 -25.83
C GLN A 106 -6.91 -28.18 -25.22
N SER A 107 -7.34 -26.92 -25.09
CA SER A 107 -6.57 -25.87 -24.40
C SER A 107 -6.27 -26.24 -22.93
N VAL A 108 -7.26 -26.79 -22.20
CA VAL A 108 -7.05 -27.23 -20.82
C VAL A 108 -6.04 -28.37 -20.74
N LYS A 109 -6.17 -29.39 -21.60
CA LYS A 109 -5.18 -30.49 -21.66
C LYS A 109 -3.77 -29.98 -21.99
N ALA A 110 -3.65 -28.95 -22.85
CA ALA A 110 -2.37 -28.33 -23.13
C ALA A 110 -1.80 -27.60 -21.89
N ASN A 111 -2.62 -26.84 -21.18
CA ASN A 111 -2.22 -26.16 -19.94
C ASN A 111 -1.79 -27.16 -18.85
N GLU A 112 -2.49 -28.28 -18.71
CA GLU A 112 -2.13 -29.37 -17.78
C GLU A 112 -0.76 -29.96 -18.11
N ARG A 113 -0.45 -30.19 -19.40
CA ARG A 113 0.88 -30.68 -19.82
C ARG A 113 1.99 -29.69 -19.46
N VAL A 114 1.77 -28.40 -19.67
CA VAL A 114 2.74 -27.35 -19.29
C VAL A 114 2.93 -27.34 -17.77
N MET A 115 1.83 -27.40 -17.01
CA MET A 115 1.87 -27.43 -15.54
C MET A 115 2.62 -28.65 -15.02
N GLN A 116 2.40 -29.84 -15.59
CA GLN A 116 3.12 -31.06 -15.25
C GLN A 116 4.62 -30.96 -15.59
N SER A 117 4.95 -30.37 -16.74
CA SER A 117 6.36 -30.14 -17.10
C SER A 117 7.05 -29.20 -16.12
N MET A 118 6.41 -28.09 -15.75
CA MET A 118 6.94 -27.15 -14.75
C MET A 118 7.07 -27.78 -13.38
N HIS A 119 6.06 -28.56 -12.96
CA HIS A 119 6.07 -29.30 -11.71
C HIS A 119 7.28 -30.25 -11.65
N ARG A 120 7.50 -31.02 -12.71
CA ARG A 120 8.65 -31.92 -12.83
C ARG A 120 9.98 -31.16 -12.76
N THR A 121 10.09 -30.02 -13.44
CA THR A 121 11.34 -29.24 -13.45
C THR A 121 11.64 -28.58 -12.10
N HIS A 122 10.64 -27.99 -11.43
CA HIS A 122 10.88 -27.12 -10.27
C HIS A 122 10.59 -27.79 -8.92
N LEU A 123 9.65 -28.73 -8.86
CA LEU A 123 9.19 -29.31 -7.60
C LEU A 123 9.66 -30.75 -7.38
N GLN A 124 10.03 -31.49 -8.44
CA GLN A 124 10.37 -32.92 -8.35
C GLN A 124 11.45 -33.22 -7.30
N ARG A 125 12.47 -32.37 -7.19
CA ARG A 125 13.57 -32.51 -6.22
C ARG A 125 13.08 -32.52 -4.76
N TYR A 126 12.00 -31.80 -4.47
CA TYR A 126 11.49 -31.61 -3.12
C TYR A 126 10.28 -32.51 -2.80
N MET A 127 9.82 -33.32 -3.75
CA MET A 127 8.63 -34.16 -3.60
C MET A 127 8.62 -35.13 -2.40
N PRO A 128 9.74 -35.74 -1.98
CA PRO A 128 9.72 -36.64 -0.82
C PRO A 128 9.20 -35.98 0.45
N GLU A 129 9.52 -34.70 0.66
CA GLU A 129 9.11 -33.91 1.81
C GLU A 129 7.85 -33.09 1.51
N LEU A 130 7.78 -32.48 0.32
CA LEU A 130 6.71 -31.57 -0.08
C LEU A 130 5.38 -32.28 -0.38
N GLY A 131 5.44 -33.49 -0.96
CA GLY A 131 4.25 -34.22 -1.42
C GLY A 131 3.30 -34.64 -0.29
N GLN A 132 3.82 -34.76 0.94
CA GLN A 132 3.02 -35.14 2.10
C GLN A 132 2.26 -33.95 2.71
N LEU A 133 2.72 -32.73 2.46
CA LEU A 133 2.16 -31.52 3.04
C LEU A 133 0.80 -31.16 2.42
N ASP A 134 -0.18 -30.90 3.27
CA ASP A 134 -1.51 -30.50 2.82
C ASP A 134 -1.50 -29.16 2.10
N ALA A 135 -0.61 -28.24 2.49
CA ALA A 135 -0.39 -26.97 1.78
C ALA A 135 0.02 -27.18 0.31
N TYR A 136 0.81 -28.21 0.00
CA TYR A 136 1.17 -28.52 -1.38
C TYR A 136 -0.04 -29.06 -2.16
N LYS A 137 -0.77 -30.03 -1.60
CA LYS A 137 -1.96 -30.61 -2.23
C LYS A 137 -3.01 -29.55 -2.51
N ASP A 138 -3.19 -28.64 -1.55
CA ASP A 138 -4.10 -27.50 -1.61
C ASP A 138 -3.75 -26.56 -2.78
N VAL A 139 -2.51 -26.09 -2.85
CA VAL A 139 -2.04 -25.21 -3.93
C VAL A 139 -2.16 -25.89 -5.29
N MET A 140 -1.80 -27.18 -5.41
CA MET A 140 -1.94 -27.91 -6.69
C MET A 140 -3.41 -28.03 -7.13
N ALA A 141 -4.32 -28.30 -6.19
CA ALA A 141 -5.75 -28.38 -6.48
C ALA A 141 -6.32 -27.05 -6.97
N LEU A 142 -5.89 -25.93 -6.38
CA LEU A 142 -6.27 -24.58 -6.82
C LEU A 142 -5.68 -24.24 -8.19
N LEU A 143 -4.40 -24.53 -8.42
CA LEU A 143 -3.72 -24.29 -9.69
C LEU A 143 -4.40 -25.01 -10.86
N ALA A 144 -4.87 -26.24 -10.64
CA ALA A 144 -5.63 -27.01 -11.64
C ALA A 144 -6.94 -26.32 -12.06
N ARG A 145 -7.44 -25.36 -11.28
CA ARG A 145 -8.64 -24.54 -11.60
C ARG A 145 -8.30 -23.15 -12.15
N GLY A 146 -7.00 -22.82 -12.26
CA GLY A 146 -6.53 -21.52 -12.72
C GLY A 146 -6.69 -20.40 -11.68
N VAL A 147 -6.77 -20.75 -10.40
CA VAL A 147 -6.88 -19.83 -9.26
C VAL A 147 -5.78 -20.16 -8.26
N CYS A 148 -5.27 -19.18 -7.51
CA CYS A 148 -4.41 -19.47 -6.37
C CYS A 148 -4.42 -18.34 -5.33
N TYR A 149 -3.73 -18.55 -4.21
CA TYR A 149 -3.43 -17.49 -3.23
C TYR A 149 -1.92 -17.22 -3.15
N HIS A 150 -1.55 -16.03 -2.68
CA HIS A 150 -0.16 -15.60 -2.49
C HIS A 150 0.01 -14.75 -1.23
N HIS A 151 0.76 -15.26 -0.25
CA HIS A 151 1.06 -14.50 0.96
C HIS A 151 2.36 -14.95 1.64
N SER A 152 2.86 -14.15 2.58
CA SER A 152 4.11 -14.42 3.32
C SER A 152 4.12 -15.73 4.13
N GLY A 153 2.96 -16.26 4.51
CA GLY A 153 2.83 -17.55 5.19
C GLY A 153 2.96 -18.80 4.30
N MET A 154 3.12 -18.66 2.98
CA MET A 154 3.34 -19.80 2.09
C MET A 154 4.79 -20.25 2.14
N LEU A 155 5.03 -21.54 1.89
CA LEU A 155 6.38 -22.04 1.65
C LEU A 155 7.00 -21.28 0.47
N PRO A 156 8.24 -20.75 0.59
CA PRO A 156 8.88 -19.96 -0.45
C PRO A 156 8.86 -20.63 -1.82
N ILE A 157 9.11 -21.95 -1.87
CA ILE A 157 9.10 -22.72 -3.12
C ILE A 157 7.72 -22.79 -3.78
N LEU A 158 6.64 -22.92 -3.00
CA LEU A 158 5.28 -22.91 -3.54
C LEU A 158 4.88 -21.51 -4.01
N ARG A 159 5.32 -20.48 -3.29
CA ARG A 159 5.10 -19.08 -3.66
C ARG A 159 5.75 -18.77 -5.00
N GLU A 160 7.02 -19.13 -5.19
CA GLU A 160 7.73 -18.99 -6.47
C GLU A 160 7.05 -19.79 -7.59
N PHE A 161 6.58 -21.00 -7.28
CA PHE A 161 5.86 -21.82 -8.27
C PHE A 161 4.56 -21.15 -8.75
N VAL A 162 3.78 -20.55 -7.85
CA VAL A 162 2.57 -19.79 -8.21
C VAL A 162 2.92 -18.58 -9.07
N GLU A 163 4.00 -17.87 -8.77
CA GLU A 163 4.49 -16.73 -9.57
C GLU A 163 4.85 -17.16 -11.00
N MET A 164 5.57 -18.28 -11.14
CA MET A 164 5.90 -18.85 -12.45
C MET A 164 4.63 -19.28 -13.21
N CYS A 165 3.68 -19.95 -12.56
CA CYS A 165 2.42 -20.34 -13.18
C CYS A 165 1.58 -19.14 -13.63
N PHE A 166 1.61 -18.03 -12.88
CA PHE A 166 0.94 -16.80 -13.27
C PHE A 166 1.55 -16.17 -14.53
N GLN A 167 2.89 -16.11 -14.59
CA GLN A 167 3.61 -15.60 -15.78
C GLN A 167 3.31 -16.45 -17.03
N GLN A 168 3.19 -17.77 -16.86
CA GLN A 168 2.79 -18.71 -17.93
C GLN A 168 1.30 -18.69 -18.25
N LYS A 169 0.52 -17.77 -17.66
CA LYS A 169 -0.94 -17.63 -17.85
C LYS A 169 -1.74 -18.89 -17.42
N LEU A 170 -1.14 -19.77 -16.62
CA LEU A 170 -1.79 -20.94 -16.02
C LEU A 170 -2.63 -20.56 -14.80
N VAL A 171 -2.38 -19.39 -14.21
CA VAL A 171 -3.25 -18.81 -13.17
C VAL A 171 -3.88 -17.54 -13.73
N LYS A 172 -5.21 -17.49 -13.68
CA LYS A 172 -5.99 -16.33 -14.15
C LYS A 172 -6.35 -15.39 -13.02
N LEU A 173 -6.51 -15.88 -11.80
CA LEU A 173 -6.88 -15.07 -10.64
C LEU A 173 -6.03 -15.45 -9.43
N VAL A 174 -5.40 -14.47 -8.80
CA VAL A 174 -4.62 -14.67 -7.57
C VAL A 174 -5.17 -13.80 -6.45
N PHE A 175 -5.39 -14.39 -5.28
CA PHE A 175 -5.72 -13.67 -4.06
C PHE A 175 -4.45 -13.44 -3.24
N ALA A 176 -4.09 -12.19 -2.98
CA ALA A 176 -2.80 -11.86 -2.40
C ALA A 176 -2.84 -10.85 -1.25
N THR A 177 -1.81 -10.91 -0.41
CA THR A 177 -1.49 -9.84 0.55
C THR A 177 -0.64 -8.75 -0.10
N GLU A 178 -0.52 -7.59 0.57
CA GLU A 178 0.29 -6.44 0.15
C GLU A 178 1.73 -6.82 -0.26
N THR A 179 2.31 -7.84 0.39
CA THR A 179 3.67 -8.33 0.12
C THR A 179 3.94 -8.71 -1.34
N LEU A 180 2.90 -9.10 -2.10
CA LEU A 180 3.05 -9.41 -3.52
C LEU A 180 3.43 -8.17 -4.35
N ALA A 181 2.99 -6.99 -3.93
CA ALA A 181 3.29 -5.74 -4.63
C ALA A 181 4.77 -5.38 -4.55
N VAL A 182 5.51 -5.93 -3.59
CA VAL A 182 6.92 -5.65 -3.35
C VAL A 182 7.79 -6.75 -3.97
N GLY A 183 8.60 -6.39 -4.99
CA GLY A 183 9.74 -7.20 -5.41
C GLY A 183 9.48 -8.37 -6.39
N VAL A 184 8.25 -8.58 -6.85
CA VAL A 184 7.93 -9.66 -7.83
C VAL A 184 7.54 -9.08 -9.19
N ASN A 185 7.96 -9.68 -10.30
CA ASN A 185 7.49 -9.32 -11.64
C ASN A 185 6.22 -10.10 -12.01
N MET A 186 5.07 -9.68 -11.49
CA MET A 186 3.77 -10.32 -11.72
C MET A 186 2.69 -9.30 -12.14
N PRO A 187 2.74 -8.75 -13.37
CA PRO A 187 1.75 -7.79 -13.84
C PRO A 187 0.44 -8.46 -14.28
N ALA A 188 -0.69 -7.87 -13.93
CA ALA A 188 -2.02 -8.36 -14.24
C ALA A 188 -2.78 -7.37 -15.13
N ARG A 189 -3.84 -7.81 -15.81
CA ARG A 189 -4.71 -6.89 -16.55
C ARG A 189 -5.57 -6.06 -15.59
N THR A 190 -6.00 -6.69 -14.50
CA THR A 190 -6.85 -6.07 -13.49
C THR A 190 -6.29 -6.25 -12.09
N VAL A 191 -6.35 -5.21 -11.27
CA VAL A 191 -6.10 -5.26 -9.83
C VAL A 191 -7.41 -4.93 -9.11
N VAL A 192 -7.74 -5.73 -8.11
CA VAL A 192 -8.93 -5.55 -7.28
C VAL A 192 -8.51 -5.35 -5.83
N PHE A 193 -9.01 -4.29 -5.20
CA PHE A 193 -8.86 -4.03 -3.78
C PHE A 193 -10.12 -4.49 -3.05
N SER A 194 -10.00 -5.45 -2.13
CA SER A 194 -11.14 -5.79 -1.25
C SER A 194 -11.32 -4.75 -0.14
N GLN A 195 -10.23 -4.10 0.25
CA GLN A 195 -10.14 -3.13 1.34
C GLN A 195 -9.12 -2.06 0.98
N LEU A 196 -9.33 -0.84 1.50
CA LEU A 196 -8.44 0.32 1.32
C LEU A 196 -7.80 0.76 2.64
N ASP A 197 -7.88 -0.09 3.65
CA ASP A 197 -7.32 0.08 4.97
C ASP A 197 -6.49 -1.14 5.35
N LYS A 198 -5.50 -0.93 6.22
CA LYS A 198 -4.66 -1.97 6.78
C LYS A 198 -4.53 -1.80 8.30
N PRO A 199 -4.24 -2.88 9.04
CA PRO A 199 -3.87 -2.76 10.45
C PRO A 199 -2.73 -1.76 10.64
N ASN A 200 -2.75 -1.01 11.73
CA ASN A 200 -1.68 -0.09 12.06
C ASN A 200 -0.33 -0.82 12.17
N ASP A 201 0.74 -0.12 11.79
CA ASP A 201 2.09 -0.64 11.88
C ASP A 201 2.52 -0.74 13.37
N GLY A 202 2.96 -1.92 13.82
CA GLY A 202 3.38 -2.16 15.21
C GLY A 202 2.26 -2.64 16.14
N ASP A 203 2.39 -2.38 17.44
CA ASP A 203 1.44 -2.84 18.48
C ASP A 203 0.25 -1.88 18.69
N LEU A 204 0.09 -0.89 17.79
CA LEU A 204 -1.01 0.06 17.89
C LEU A 204 -2.32 -0.60 17.44
N PRO A 205 -3.37 -0.59 18.28
CA PRO A 205 -4.66 -1.10 17.86
C PRO A 205 -5.27 -0.19 16.76
N GLY A 206 -6.10 -0.79 15.92
CA GLY A 206 -6.86 -0.08 14.88
C GLY A 206 -6.31 -0.25 13.47
N HIS A 207 -7.02 0.37 12.54
CA HIS A 207 -6.73 0.37 11.11
C HIS A 207 -6.45 1.79 10.64
N ARG A 208 -5.62 1.90 9.61
CA ARG A 208 -5.38 3.15 8.88
C ARG A 208 -5.65 2.96 7.39
N PRO A 209 -6.04 4.01 6.66
CA PRO A 209 -6.09 3.96 5.21
C PRO A 209 -4.72 3.60 4.63
N LEU A 210 -4.74 3.00 3.45
CA LEU A 210 -3.53 2.81 2.64
C LEU A 210 -2.93 4.16 2.30
N ARG A 211 -1.61 4.25 2.42
CA ARG A 211 -0.87 5.42 1.95
C ARG A 211 -0.83 5.44 0.43
N ALA A 212 -0.55 6.61 -0.14
CA ALA A 212 -0.48 6.77 -1.59
C ALA A 212 0.55 5.84 -2.25
N ASP A 213 1.70 5.63 -1.63
CA ASP A 213 2.73 4.71 -2.13
C ASP A 213 2.31 3.25 -2.07
N GLU A 214 1.68 2.82 -0.98
CA GLU A 214 1.17 1.45 -0.83
C GLU A 214 0.10 1.16 -1.89
N PHE A 215 -0.83 2.11 -2.08
CA PHE A 215 -1.85 2.01 -3.11
C PHE A 215 -1.22 1.93 -4.51
N TRP A 216 -0.32 2.84 -4.86
CA TRP A 216 0.29 2.86 -6.19
C TRP A 216 1.23 1.66 -6.45
N GLN A 217 1.87 1.10 -5.42
CA GLN A 217 2.63 -0.15 -5.54
C GLN A 217 1.73 -1.33 -5.93
N MET A 218 0.53 -1.39 -5.38
CA MET A 218 -0.46 -2.43 -5.69
C MET A 218 -1.18 -2.15 -7.02
N ALA A 219 -1.73 -0.95 -7.19
CA ALA A 219 -2.48 -0.54 -8.36
C ALA A 219 -1.61 -0.54 -9.63
N GLY A 220 -0.32 -0.21 -9.51
CA GLY A 220 0.65 -0.25 -10.60
C GLY A 220 0.92 -1.65 -11.16
N ARG A 221 0.38 -2.70 -10.56
CA ARG A 221 0.36 -4.06 -11.13
C ARG A 221 -0.70 -4.24 -12.22
N ALA A 222 -1.65 -3.31 -12.36
CA ALA A 222 -2.65 -3.32 -13.41
C ALA A 222 -2.06 -2.79 -14.73
N GLY A 223 -2.31 -3.51 -15.82
CA GLY A 223 -1.84 -3.19 -17.16
C GLY A 223 -0.51 -3.87 -17.48
N ARG A 224 -0.53 -4.79 -18.46
CA ARG A 224 0.68 -5.48 -18.92
C ARG A 224 1.25 -4.77 -20.15
N ARG A 225 2.51 -4.33 -20.06
CA ARG A 225 3.23 -3.68 -21.16
C ARG A 225 3.21 -4.55 -22.42
N GLY A 226 2.80 -3.97 -23.55
CA GLY A 226 2.72 -4.66 -24.84
C GLY A 226 1.59 -5.67 -24.99
N MET A 227 0.77 -5.90 -23.95
CA MET A 227 -0.36 -6.84 -24.00
C MET A 227 -1.71 -6.15 -23.76
N ASP A 228 -1.78 -5.18 -22.85
CA ASP A 228 -3.00 -4.47 -22.52
C ASP A 228 -2.92 -3.00 -22.94
N VAL A 229 -4.00 -2.48 -23.53
CA VAL A 229 -4.14 -1.03 -23.82
C VAL A 229 -4.42 -0.25 -22.54
N LEU A 230 -5.21 -0.84 -21.63
CA LEU A 230 -5.63 -0.24 -20.36
C LEU A 230 -5.44 -1.25 -19.22
N GLY A 231 -4.95 -0.77 -18.07
CA GLY A 231 -5.00 -1.49 -16.80
C GLY A 231 -6.24 -1.12 -16.02
N TYR A 232 -6.93 -2.10 -15.44
CA TYR A 232 -8.13 -1.86 -14.63
C TYR A 232 -7.80 -1.94 -13.14
N VAL A 233 -8.25 -0.94 -12.39
CA VAL A 233 -8.19 -0.93 -10.92
C VAL A 233 -9.61 -0.88 -10.40
N VAL A 234 -10.01 -1.88 -9.61
CA VAL A 234 -11.37 -2.03 -9.09
C VAL A 234 -11.33 -2.01 -7.58
N TYR A 235 -12.16 -1.18 -6.95
CA TYR A 235 -12.42 -1.25 -5.53
C TYR A 235 -13.74 -2.03 -5.30
N ALA A 236 -13.66 -3.11 -4.54
CA ALA A 236 -14.77 -4.02 -4.27
C ALA A 236 -15.05 -4.06 -2.75
N PRO A 237 -15.73 -3.04 -2.18
CA PRO A 237 -15.97 -2.94 -0.74
C PRO A 237 -16.86 -4.05 -0.19
N SER A 238 -17.63 -4.75 -1.04
CA SER A 238 -18.41 -5.93 -0.63
C SER A 238 -17.55 -7.10 -0.17
N LEU A 239 -16.25 -7.10 -0.52
CA LEU A 239 -15.26 -8.08 -0.06
C LEU A 239 -14.58 -7.69 1.26
N SER A 240 -14.91 -6.51 1.81
CA SER A 240 -14.37 -6.06 3.08
C SER A 240 -14.92 -6.86 4.24
N VAL A 241 -14.06 -7.17 5.21
CA VAL A 241 -14.40 -7.86 6.47
C VAL A 241 -15.37 -7.06 7.32
N ALA A 242 -15.23 -5.74 7.30
CA ALA A 242 -16.15 -4.81 7.95
C ALA A 242 -17.44 -4.58 7.13
N GLY A 243 -17.56 -5.25 5.97
CA GLY A 243 -18.56 -4.97 4.97
C GLY A 243 -18.50 -3.52 4.49
N LEU A 244 -19.67 -2.97 4.15
CA LEU A 244 -19.84 -1.58 3.73
C LEU A 244 -19.63 -0.56 4.88
N ARG A 245 -19.28 -0.98 6.09
CA ARG A 245 -19.12 -0.08 7.24
C ARG A 245 -17.81 0.71 7.21
N ASN A 246 -16.77 0.15 6.59
CA ASN A 246 -15.47 0.80 6.42
C ASN A 246 -15.29 1.26 4.96
N LEU A 247 -16.26 2.02 4.47
CA LEU A 247 -16.10 2.71 3.18
C LEU A 247 -15.14 3.88 3.38
N ALA A 248 -14.14 4.00 2.51
CA ALA A 248 -13.24 5.13 2.51
C ALA A 248 -14.03 6.42 2.28
N SER A 249 -13.78 7.42 3.13
CA SER A 249 -14.31 8.76 2.92
C SER A 249 -13.75 9.36 1.62
N GLY A 250 -14.47 10.31 1.01
CA GLY A 250 -13.99 10.99 -0.19
C GLY A 250 -12.65 11.69 0.01
N HIS A 251 -12.37 12.16 1.23
CA HIS A 251 -11.08 12.75 1.59
C HIS A 251 -9.95 11.70 1.60
N GLU A 252 -10.15 10.58 2.29
CA GLU A 252 -9.16 9.49 2.35
C GLU A 252 -8.87 8.93 0.96
N LEU A 253 -9.90 8.76 0.13
CA LEU A 253 -9.72 8.30 -1.25
C LEU A 253 -8.91 9.30 -2.08
N ARG A 254 -9.19 10.61 -1.93
CA ARG A 254 -8.42 11.67 -2.61
C ARG A 254 -6.97 11.69 -2.15
N GLU A 255 -6.73 11.55 -0.85
CA GLU A 255 -5.38 11.50 -0.28
C GLU A 255 -4.62 10.25 -0.72
N MET A 256 -5.28 9.10 -0.82
CA MET A 256 -4.66 7.87 -1.32
C MET A 256 -4.33 7.95 -2.82
N LEU A 257 -5.20 8.54 -3.63
CA LEU A 257 -5.01 8.60 -5.10
C LEU A 257 -4.06 9.72 -5.55
N VAL A 258 -4.20 10.92 -4.97
CA VAL A 258 -3.55 12.16 -5.41
C VAL A 258 -2.63 12.75 -4.33
N GLY A 259 -2.61 12.15 -3.14
CA GLY A 259 -1.80 12.65 -2.04
C GLY A 259 -0.30 12.56 -2.31
N LYS A 260 0.43 13.24 -1.43
CA LYS A 260 1.88 13.32 -1.53
C LYS A 260 2.50 11.96 -1.20
N MET A 261 3.29 11.43 -2.12
CA MET A 261 4.09 10.23 -1.86
C MET A 261 5.03 10.47 -0.66
N PRO A 262 5.12 9.54 0.30
CA PRO A 262 6.03 9.66 1.41
C PRO A 262 7.47 9.74 0.91
N THR A 263 8.23 10.68 1.46
CA THR A 263 9.66 10.80 1.16
C THR A 263 10.43 9.71 1.90
N ALA A 264 11.45 9.14 1.25
CA ALA A 264 12.33 8.17 1.89
C ALA A 264 12.95 8.74 3.18
N SER A 265 12.56 8.19 4.33
CA SER A 265 13.10 8.53 5.64
C SER A 265 14.09 7.47 6.11
N SER A 266 15.13 7.88 6.84
CA SER A 266 16.05 6.95 7.46
C SER A 266 15.33 6.07 8.50
N GLN A 267 15.52 4.76 8.41
CA GLN A 267 15.08 3.77 9.41
C GLN A 267 16.25 3.26 10.27
N LEU A 268 17.40 3.95 10.24
CA LEU A 268 18.59 3.55 10.98
C LEU A 268 18.32 3.58 12.49
N SER A 269 18.37 2.41 13.13
CA SER A 269 18.44 2.28 14.58
C SER A 269 19.89 2.11 15.04
N VAL A 270 20.29 2.91 16.03
CA VAL A 270 21.61 2.77 16.67
C VAL A 270 21.47 1.82 17.85
N ASP A 271 21.57 0.54 17.55
CA ASP A 271 21.48 -0.54 18.54
C ASP A 271 22.86 -1.01 19.01
N ARG A 272 22.91 -1.75 20.12
CA ARG A 272 24.17 -2.31 20.65
C ARG A 272 24.99 -3.08 19.59
N PRO A 273 24.40 -3.96 18.75
CA PRO A 273 25.16 -4.67 17.72
C PRO A 273 25.75 -3.73 16.67
N PHE A 274 25.06 -2.63 16.34
CA PHE A 274 25.58 -1.62 15.43
C PHE A 274 26.85 -0.99 16.01
N VAL A 275 26.81 -0.56 17.27
CA VAL A 275 27.95 0.08 17.94
C VAL A 275 29.13 -0.89 18.07
N LEU A 276 28.91 -2.11 18.57
CA LEU A 276 29.96 -3.10 18.75
C LEU A 276 30.65 -3.48 17.44
N ARG A 277 29.88 -3.62 16.35
CA ARG A 277 30.43 -3.94 15.02
C ARG A 277 31.34 -2.83 14.49
N HIS A 278 30.98 -1.57 14.73
CA HIS A 278 31.77 -0.44 14.27
C HIS A 278 33.01 -0.23 15.14
N LEU A 279 32.89 -0.35 16.47
CA LEU A 279 34.03 -0.32 17.38
C LEU A 279 35.05 -1.41 17.08
N ASN A 280 34.61 -2.66 16.83
CA ASN A 280 35.51 -3.77 16.52
C ASN A 280 36.27 -3.56 15.19
N ARG A 281 35.71 -2.78 14.27
CA ARG A 281 36.36 -2.43 13.00
C ARG A 281 37.22 -1.17 13.10
N GLY A 282 37.38 -0.59 14.30
CA GLY A 282 38.13 0.64 14.53
C GLY A 282 37.41 1.90 14.04
N TYR A 283 36.11 1.82 13.73
CA TYR A 283 35.34 2.99 13.32
C TYR A 283 34.86 3.81 14.52
N GLY A 284 35.16 5.10 14.49
CA GLY A 284 34.69 6.08 15.47
C GLY A 284 33.24 6.54 15.26
N PRO A 285 32.78 7.53 16.05
CA PRO A 285 31.44 8.10 15.95
C PRO A 285 31.18 8.80 14.60
N ASP A 286 32.24 9.11 13.85
CA ASP A 286 32.19 9.80 12.55
C ASP A 286 31.39 9.04 11.49
N VAL A 287 31.20 7.73 11.66
CA VAL A 287 30.34 6.93 10.77
C VAL A 287 28.92 7.47 10.78
N LEU A 288 28.43 7.96 11.93
CA LEU A 288 27.09 8.53 12.03
C LEU A 288 26.94 9.79 11.17
N GLU A 289 28.02 10.55 10.95
CA GLU A 289 27.98 11.77 10.12
C GLU A 289 27.69 11.48 8.65
N LYS A 290 28.07 10.28 8.20
CA LYS A 290 27.86 9.83 6.81
C LYS A 290 26.50 9.19 6.59
N THR A 291 25.64 9.15 7.62
CA THR A 291 24.34 8.48 7.54
C THR A 291 23.26 9.39 6.95
N LEU A 292 22.29 8.79 6.27
CA LEU A 292 21.08 9.49 5.84
C LEU A 292 20.33 10.11 7.02
N LEU A 293 20.38 9.48 8.21
CA LEU A 293 19.80 10.03 9.42
C LEU A 293 20.38 11.40 9.74
N GLN A 294 21.72 11.52 9.72
CA GLN A 294 22.38 12.79 10.02
C GLN A 294 22.09 13.85 8.96
N ASP A 295 22.08 13.49 7.67
CA ASP A 295 21.73 14.43 6.60
C ASP A 295 20.28 14.94 6.75
N GLN A 296 19.35 14.06 7.09
CA GLN A 296 17.95 14.43 7.33
C GLN A 296 17.79 15.33 8.55
N LEU A 297 18.50 15.03 9.65
CA LEU A 297 18.52 15.88 10.83
C LEU A 297 19.08 17.26 10.50
N ARG A 298 20.19 17.34 9.75
CA ARG A 298 20.81 18.60 9.33
C ARG A 298 19.86 19.45 8.47
N ARG A 299 19.24 18.86 7.44
CA ARG A 299 18.27 19.57 6.61
C ARG A 299 17.07 20.07 7.42
N ARG A 300 16.60 19.28 8.39
CA ARG A 300 15.48 19.66 9.26
C ARG A 300 15.86 20.78 10.22
N THR A 301 17.05 20.73 10.83
CA THR A 301 17.55 21.83 11.68
C THR A 301 17.71 23.10 10.87
N ASP A 302 18.29 23.04 9.67
CA ASP A 302 18.47 24.21 8.81
C ASP A 302 17.12 24.82 8.38
N ALA A 303 16.12 23.99 8.08
CA ALA A 303 14.77 24.44 7.76
C ALA A 303 14.09 25.11 8.95
N LEU A 304 14.14 24.49 10.13
CA LEU A 304 13.57 25.06 11.35
C LEU A 304 14.27 26.36 11.75
N SER A 305 15.60 26.44 11.67
CA SER A 305 16.35 27.67 11.94
C SER A 305 15.95 28.81 10.99
N LYS A 306 15.70 28.52 9.71
CA LYS A 306 15.18 29.51 8.75
C LYS A 306 13.76 29.95 9.09
N GLU A 307 12.88 29.04 9.52
CA GLU A 307 11.52 29.39 9.95
C GLU A 307 11.55 30.26 11.21
N ILE A 308 12.33 29.90 12.22
CA ILE A 308 12.53 30.70 13.43
C ILE A 308 13.03 32.10 13.07
N ALA A 309 14.04 32.22 12.20
CA ALA A 309 14.55 33.51 11.76
C ALA A 309 13.48 34.36 11.04
N ARG A 310 12.63 33.74 10.20
CA ARG A 310 11.51 34.44 9.54
C ARG A 310 10.47 34.94 10.54
N PHE A 311 10.05 34.10 11.48
CA PHE A 311 9.06 34.50 12.48
C PHE A 311 9.62 35.52 13.48
N ALA A 312 10.89 35.43 13.83
CA ALA A 312 11.57 36.43 14.66
C ALA A 312 11.65 37.79 13.95
N ALA A 313 11.99 37.81 12.65
CA ALA A 313 11.98 39.03 11.85
C ALA A 313 10.57 39.63 11.70
N ALA A 314 9.54 38.79 11.50
CA ALA A 314 8.14 39.24 11.45
C ALA A 314 7.67 39.81 12.80
N ALA A 315 8.04 39.19 13.92
CA ALA A 315 7.75 39.71 15.26
C ALA A 315 8.44 41.06 15.51
N ALA A 316 9.69 41.24 15.05
CA ALA A 316 10.40 42.50 15.15
C ALA A 316 9.79 43.61 14.26
N ALA A 317 9.29 43.28 13.07
CA ALA A 317 8.64 44.22 12.16
C ALA A 317 7.25 44.68 12.63
N THR A 318 6.58 43.88 13.47
CA THR A 318 5.20 44.14 13.95
C THR A 318 5.17 45.02 15.21
N GLN A 319 6.30 45.64 15.62
CA GLN A 319 6.35 46.56 16.76
C GLN A 319 5.46 47.82 16.63
N SER A 320 4.77 48.00 15.50
CA SER A 320 3.78 49.07 15.27
C SER A 320 2.33 48.56 15.03
N GLY A 321 2.04 47.27 15.22
CA GLY A 321 0.73 46.65 14.95
C GLY A 321 0.15 45.87 16.15
N SER A 322 -1.15 45.54 16.07
CA SER A 322 -2.01 44.90 17.09
C SER A 322 -1.31 43.87 18.01
N SER A 323 -1.53 44.02 19.32
CA SER A 323 -1.03 43.14 20.41
C SER A 323 -1.36 41.65 20.24
N ALA A 324 -2.41 41.31 19.47
CA ALA A 324 -2.80 39.93 19.24
C ALA A 324 -1.87 39.18 18.28
N ASP A 325 -1.33 39.86 17.26
CA ASP A 325 -0.51 39.23 16.23
C ASP A 325 0.94 39.02 16.71
N THR A 326 1.46 39.93 17.53
CA THR A 326 2.75 39.77 18.21
C THR A 326 2.72 38.61 19.20
N MET A 327 1.62 38.43 19.93
CA MET A 327 1.44 37.31 20.87
C MET A 327 1.35 35.95 20.17
N ARG A 328 0.65 35.87 19.03
CA ARG A 328 0.61 34.65 18.19
C ARG A 328 1.97 34.31 17.60
N ALA A 329 2.72 35.31 17.13
CA ALA A 329 4.07 35.10 16.60
C ALA A 329 5.03 34.60 17.70
N ALA A 330 4.95 35.16 18.91
CA ALA A 330 5.75 34.73 20.07
C ALA A 330 5.42 33.30 20.52
N GLN A 331 4.13 32.93 20.58
CA GLN A 331 3.70 31.55 20.88
C GLN A 331 4.24 30.57 19.82
N ARG A 332 4.13 30.93 18.54
CA ARG A 332 4.63 30.08 17.44
C ARG A 332 6.15 29.93 17.45
N LEU A 333 6.89 30.98 17.83
CA LEU A 333 8.34 30.93 18.03
C LEU A 333 8.70 29.96 19.16
N SER A 334 8.05 30.07 20.32
CA SER A 334 8.29 29.15 21.45
C SER A 334 7.97 27.68 21.09
N GLU A 335 6.90 27.44 20.33
CA GLU A 335 6.60 26.10 19.80
C GLU A 335 7.69 25.57 18.85
N LEU A 336 8.22 26.42 17.95
CA LEU A 336 9.26 26.02 17.00
C LEU A 336 10.61 25.79 17.68
N GLU A 337 10.96 26.62 18.67
CA GLU A 337 12.15 26.42 19.52
C GLU A 337 12.05 25.13 20.34
N SER A 338 10.87 24.84 20.87
CA SER A 338 10.57 23.57 21.55
C SER A 338 10.74 22.38 20.60
N LYS A 339 10.29 22.48 19.34
CA LYS A 339 10.49 21.44 18.32
C LYS A 339 11.95 21.30 17.88
N LEU A 340 12.72 22.39 17.82
CA LEU A 340 14.15 22.34 17.52
C LEU A 340 14.92 21.62 18.63
N ASN A 341 14.60 21.92 19.89
CA ASN A 341 15.21 21.29 21.06
C ASN A 341 14.69 19.86 21.32
N GLY A 342 13.42 19.61 20.97
CA GLY A 342 12.72 18.32 21.09
C GLY A 342 12.90 17.39 19.89
N GLY A 343 13.58 17.81 18.83
CA GLY A 343 13.77 17.03 17.59
C GLY A 343 14.50 15.69 17.76
N SER A 344 15.12 15.46 18.93
CA SER A 344 15.67 14.15 19.33
C SER A 344 14.60 13.13 19.77
N ALA A 345 13.36 13.57 20.06
CA ALA A 345 12.27 12.72 20.55
C ALA A 345 11.16 12.45 19.51
N GLU A 346 10.92 13.38 18.58
CA GLU A 346 9.89 13.22 17.53
C GLU A 346 10.30 12.27 16.40
N PHE A 347 11.58 12.22 16.06
CA PHE A 347 12.09 11.06 15.34
C PHE A 347 12.15 9.96 16.38
N GLY A 348 11.34 8.92 16.21
CA GLY A 348 11.46 7.67 16.94
C GLY A 348 12.81 7.02 16.63
N THR A 349 13.91 7.65 17.03
CA THR A 349 15.16 6.99 17.32
C THR A 349 14.80 5.97 18.39
N ARG A 350 14.45 4.76 17.92
CA ARG A 350 14.74 3.50 18.61
C ARG A 350 16.25 3.40 18.75
N VAL A 351 16.83 4.34 19.47
CA VAL A 351 18.16 4.24 19.98
C VAL A 351 17.94 3.48 21.28
N SER A 352 18.24 2.18 21.27
CA SER A 352 18.18 1.35 22.48
C SER A 352 19.29 1.71 23.49
N LEU A 353 19.83 2.92 23.41
CA LEU A 353 20.86 3.45 24.30
C LEU A 353 20.21 4.45 25.23
N ASN A 354 20.71 4.50 26.45
CA ASN A 354 20.23 5.38 27.50
C ASN A 354 20.11 6.83 26.95
N PRO A 355 18.93 7.47 27.02
CA PRO A 355 18.71 8.82 26.46
C PRO A 355 19.71 9.86 26.98
N LYS A 356 20.32 9.65 28.16
CA LYS A 356 21.39 10.51 28.70
C LYS A 356 22.70 10.45 27.87
N VAL A 357 23.02 9.31 27.26
CA VAL A 357 24.22 9.11 26.44
C VAL A 357 24.04 9.77 25.09
N VAL A 358 22.87 9.59 24.47
CA VAL A 358 22.50 10.22 23.19
C VAL A 358 22.41 11.73 23.35
N GLN A 359 21.79 12.22 24.43
CA GLN A 359 21.76 13.64 24.75
C GLN A 359 23.15 14.23 24.96
N ARG A 360 24.11 13.50 25.57
CA ARG A 360 25.49 14.01 25.71
C ARG A 360 26.20 14.15 24.36
N ILE A 361 26.01 13.19 23.47
CA ILE A 361 26.62 13.20 22.12
C ILE A 361 25.98 14.31 21.25
N LEU A 362 24.67 14.49 21.32
CA LEU A 362 23.95 15.53 20.56
C LEU A 362 24.10 16.94 21.14
N LYS A 363 24.05 17.11 22.48
CA LYS A 363 24.25 18.42 23.14
C LYS A 363 25.63 19.01 22.85
N ALA A 364 26.66 18.17 22.69
CA ALA A 364 28.00 18.63 22.34
C ALA A 364 28.07 19.31 20.95
N LYS A 365 27.13 19.03 20.03
CA LYS A 365 27.08 19.63 18.67
C LYS A 365 25.95 20.64 18.45
N VAL A 366 24.83 20.53 19.17
CA VAL A 366 23.72 21.50 19.07
C VAL A 366 24.04 22.79 19.84
N ALA A 367 24.81 22.70 20.93
CA ALA A 367 25.23 23.87 21.71
C ALA A 367 26.11 24.83 20.88
N THR A 368 26.95 24.31 19.98
CA THR A 368 27.81 25.13 19.10
C THR A 368 27.02 25.85 18.01
N THR A 369 25.95 25.24 17.48
CA THR A 369 25.07 25.89 16.48
C THR A 369 24.06 26.85 17.10
N ALA A 370 23.47 26.51 18.26
CA ALA A 370 22.54 27.41 18.96
C ALA A 370 23.25 28.65 19.50
N ALA A 371 24.45 28.51 20.06
CA ALA A 371 25.26 29.66 20.50
C ALA A 371 25.64 30.58 19.32
N ALA A 372 25.94 30.03 18.15
CA ALA A 372 26.23 30.83 16.95
C ALA A 372 25.00 31.60 16.43
N VAL A 373 23.82 31.00 16.47
CA VAL A 373 22.56 31.64 16.05
C VAL A 373 22.11 32.71 17.05
N THR A 374 22.21 32.45 18.36
CA THR A 374 21.91 33.45 19.39
C THR A 374 22.93 34.58 19.40
N ALA A 375 24.22 34.32 19.14
CA ALA A 375 25.23 35.36 19.00
C ALA A 375 24.98 36.23 17.75
N ALA A 376 24.58 35.64 16.62
CA ALA A 376 24.21 36.38 15.41
C ALA A 376 22.94 37.24 15.62
N ALA A 377 21.94 36.72 16.35
CA ALA A 377 20.73 37.47 16.70
C ALA A 377 21.02 38.64 17.67
N THR A 378 21.92 38.43 18.64
CA THR A 378 22.33 39.49 19.59
C THR A 378 23.17 40.58 18.91
N MET A 379 24.04 40.22 17.96
CA MET A 379 24.83 41.18 17.17
C MET A 379 23.96 42.07 16.26
N LEU A 380 22.87 41.53 15.71
CA LEU A 380 21.89 42.30 14.94
C LEU A 380 21.05 43.24 15.82
N ALA A 381 20.80 42.87 17.08
CA ALA A 381 20.05 43.69 18.04
C ALA A 381 20.88 44.84 18.68
N GLN A 382 22.21 44.83 18.53
CA GLN A 382 23.11 45.83 19.13
C GLN A 382 23.57 46.94 18.16
N THR A 383 22.96 47.07 16.98
CA THR A 383 23.20 48.27 16.16
C THR A 383 22.55 49.48 16.84
N PRO A 384 23.31 50.46 17.36
CA PRO A 384 22.70 51.58 18.07
C PRO A 384 21.95 52.44 17.07
N THR A 385 20.69 52.68 17.37
CA THR A 385 19.83 53.63 16.69
C THR A 385 20.46 55.01 16.73
N ARG A 386 20.90 55.45 15.55
CA ARG A 386 21.35 56.80 15.20
C ARG A 386 20.43 57.86 15.83
N THR A 387 20.94 58.57 16.83
CA THR A 387 20.31 59.79 17.34
C THR A 387 20.37 60.89 16.27
N LYS A 388 19.31 61.70 16.20
CA LYS A 388 19.10 62.80 15.24
C LYS A 388 20.15 63.92 15.40
N PRO A 389 20.34 64.77 14.37
CA PRO A 389 21.49 65.67 14.27
C PRO A 389 21.28 66.96 15.07
N ASP A 390 22.28 67.35 15.85
CA ASP A 390 22.40 68.71 16.37
C ASP A 390 22.97 69.63 15.29
N THR A 391 22.19 70.65 14.96
CA THR A 391 22.56 71.78 14.12
C THR A 391 23.50 72.72 14.88
N GLN A 392 24.80 72.42 14.93
CA GLN A 392 25.85 73.43 15.13
C GLN A 392 27.23 72.77 15.00
N THR A 393 27.87 72.96 13.84
CA THR A 393 29.32 73.00 13.55
C THR A 393 29.57 72.55 12.11
N CYS A 394 29.12 73.38 11.17
CA CYS A 394 29.63 73.34 9.80
C CYS A 394 30.94 74.12 9.79
N ARG A 395 32.10 73.45 9.85
CA ARG A 395 33.40 73.96 9.38
C ARG A 395 34.47 72.86 9.40
N HIS A 396 35.02 72.63 8.20
CA HIS A 396 36.23 71.85 7.88
C HIS A 396 36.08 70.32 8.02
N ALA A 397 36.44 69.47 7.07
CA ALA A 397 37.25 69.58 5.85
C ALA A 397 36.77 68.48 4.88
N GLN A 398 36.42 68.78 3.62
CA GLN A 398 37.27 68.50 2.46
C GLN A 398 38.54 67.69 2.78
N ALA A 399 38.59 66.42 2.35
CA ALA A 399 39.62 65.91 1.43
C ALA A 399 39.51 64.38 1.24
N TYR A 400 39.79 63.98 0.00
CA TYR A 400 40.10 62.62 -0.50
C TYR A 400 38.95 61.64 -0.81
N THR A 401 38.43 61.83 -2.02
CA THR A 401 38.19 60.79 -3.03
C THR A 401 39.33 59.75 -3.12
N HIS A 402 39.02 58.45 -3.09
CA HIS A 402 38.99 57.57 -4.27
C HIS A 402 38.38 56.20 -3.93
#